data_AF-A0A7S1SMF9-F1
#
_entry.id   AF-A0A7S1SMF9-F1
#
_cell.length_a   1.000
_cell.length_b   1.000
_cell.length_c   1.000
_cell.angle_alpha   90.00
_cell.angle_beta   90.00
_cell.angle_gamma   90.00
#
_symmetry.space_group_name_H-M   'P 1'
#
loop_
_entity.id
_entity.type
_entity.pdbx_description
1 polymer ?
#
loop_
_entity_poly.entity_id
_entity_poly.type
_entity_poly.pdbx_seq_one_letter_code
_entity_poly.pdbx_strand_id
1 'polypeptide(L)'
;LKSVHTSPERRKALKALKKKEKKQPSLRQAVVFLFKSPQIRCLAIMALAQGICTNLMDITWKTHLRMLCPSPTEYAAFMGNIASCTGIVTGVLMLASPVLFSRLGWGGVAATTPTLLLFGGVPFFCVAVFYNIFSVGTTTGPAMLQAIVIIGAVLYVVCRGAKFSLFKPAEEMVYIGLDEESRTKGKAAIDVVGAQTGKSLSSGLQQFLMLVGGGQLGVMLPVMGAVFI
;
A
#
# COMPACT_ATOMS: atom_id res chain seq x y z
N LEU A 1 2.87 35.09 34.54
CA LEU A 1 2.34 35.12 33.15
C LEU A 1 3.24 36.01 32.28
N LYS A 2 4.40 35.51 31.82
CA LYS A 2 5.31 36.26 30.94
C LYS A 2 5.01 35.90 29.48
N SER A 3 4.33 36.84 28.81
CA SER A 3 4.09 36.88 27.38
C SER A 3 5.42 36.80 26.60
N VAL A 4 5.67 35.65 25.98
CA VAL A 4 6.77 35.46 25.03
C VAL A 4 6.38 36.19 23.76
N HIS A 5 6.87 37.43 23.62
CA HIS A 5 6.87 38.18 22.37
C HIS A 5 7.63 37.36 21.30
N THR A 6 6.90 36.62 20.45
CA THR A 6 7.49 36.00 19.27
C THR A 6 7.93 37.09 18.31
N SER A 7 9.24 37.37 18.28
CA SER A 7 9.82 38.38 17.39
C SER A 7 9.48 38.10 15.91
N PRO A 8 9.26 39.14 15.08
CA PRO A 8 8.95 38.99 13.66
C PRO A 8 10.04 38.24 12.88
N GLU A 9 11.29 38.32 13.35
CA GLU A 9 12.41 37.53 12.83
C GLU A 9 12.27 36.04 13.14
N ARG A 10 11.85 35.66 14.35
CA ARG A 10 11.58 34.25 14.69
C ARG A 10 10.40 33.71 13.89
N ARG A 11 9.39 34.53 13.58
CA ARG A 11 8.29 34.17 12.64
C ARG A 11 8.78 34.02 11.20
N LYS A 12 9.67 34.89 10.71
CA LYS A 12 10.28 34.75 9.36
C LYS A 12 11.19 33.52 9.29
N ALA A 13 11.99 33.25 10.32
CA ALA A 13 12.81 32.05 10.43
C ALA A 13 11.95 30.78 10.48
N LEU A 14 10.88 30.74 11.28
CA LEU A 14 9.92 29.63 11.32
C LEU A 14 9.17 29.44 9.99
N LYS A 15 8.84 30.54 9.29
CA LYS A 15 8.25 30.48 7.94
C LYS A 15 9.27 30.01 6.89
N ALA A 16 10.54 30.41 7.00
CA ALA A 16 11.61 29.99 6.10
C ALA A 16 12.00 28.52 6.32
N LEU A 17 12.02 28.07 7.57
CA LEU A 17 12.17 26.65 7.95
C LEU A 17 10.98 25.84 7.44
N LYS A 18 9.73 26.28 7.67
CA LYS A 18 8.53 25.66 7.07
C LYS A 18 8.54 25.68 5.54
N LYS A 19 9.15 26.67 4.89
CA LYS A 19 9.25 26.77 3.42
C LYS A 19 10.36 25.86 2.87
N LYS A 20 11.44 25.63 3.62
CA LYS A 20 12.46 24.60 3.33
C LYS A 20 11.92 23.18 3.56
N GLU A 21 11.12 22.99 4.60
CA GLU A 21 10.49 21.72 4.96
C GLU A 21 9.31 21.36 4.03
N LYS A 22 8.61 22.35 3.46
CA LYS A 22 7.50 22.15 2.51
C LYS A 22 7.89 22.00 1.06
N LYS A 23 9.16 22.16 0.67
CA LYS A 23 9.54 21.92 -0.72
C LYS A 23 9.73 20.42 -0.91
N GLN A 24 8.61 19.69 -0.86
CA GLN A 24 8.56 18.32 -1.36
C GLN A 24 9.20 18.33 -2.75
N PRO A 25 10.17 17.44 -3.01
CA PRO A 25 10.83 17.42 -4.30
C PRO A 25 9.76 17.27 -5.37
N SER A 26 9.83 18.08 -6.43
CA SER A 26 9.02 17.86 -7.62
C SER A 26 9.22 16.40 -8.07
N LEU A 27 8.18 15.70 -8.54
CA LEU A 27 8.27 14.28 -8.93
C LEU A 27 9.52 13.97 -9.77
N ARG A 28 9.88 14.87 -10.70
CA ARG A 28 11.10 14.74 -11.52
C ARG A 28 12.38 14.81 -10.68
N GLN A 29 12.45 15.72 -9.72
CA GLN A 29 13.59 15.85 -8.79
C GLN A 29 13.65 14.68 -7.81
N ALA A 30 12.49 14.18 -7.37
CA ALA A 30 12.39 12.99 -6.54
C ALA A 30 12.96 11.77 -7.28
N VAL A 31 12.49 11.51 -8.49
CA VAL A 31 12.97 10.40 -9.33
C VAL A 31 14.47 10.49 -9.58
N VAL A 32 14.98 11.65 -10.00
CA VAL A 32 16.43 11.85 -10.21
C VAL A 32 17.23 11.60 -8.93
N PHE A 33 16.71 12.00 -7.77
CA PHE A 33 17.35 11.76 -6.49
C PHE A 33 17.38 10.28 -6.11
N LEU A 34 16.30 9.53 -6.37
CA LEU A 34 16.22 8.09 -6.07
C LEU A 34 17.25 7.25 -6.82
N PHE A 35 17.66 7.69 -8.03
CA PHE A 35 18.66 6.99 -8.83
C PHE A 35 20.11 7.27 -8.43
N LYS A 36 20.36 8.20 -7.49
CA LYS A 36 21.71 8.63 -7.12
C LYS A 36 22.46 7.63 -6.22
N SER A 37 21.75 6.89 -5.37
CA SER A 37 22.32 5.92 -4.42
C SER A 37 21.76 4.52 -4.70
N PRO A 38 22.61 3.47 -4.71
CA PRO A 38 22.14 2.10 -4.88
C PRO A 38 21.21 1.64 -3.75
N GLN A 39 21.44 2.09 -2.52
CA GLN A 39 20.60 1.76 -1.36
C GLN A 39 19.23 2.42 -1.45
N ILE A 40 19.17 3.73 -1.73
CA ILE A 40 17.89 4.45 -1.90
C ILE A 40 17.10 3.89 -3.08
N ARG A 41 17.79 3.54 -4.17
CA ARG A 41 17.16 2.91 -5.34
C ARG A 41 16.52 1.57 -4.99
N CYS A 42 17.18 0.74 -4.20
CA CYS A 42 16.62 -0.54 -3.75
C CYS A 42 15.35 -0.33 -2.91
N LEU A 43 15.40 0.58 -1.92
CA LEU A 43 14.24 0.96 -1.12
C LEU A 43 13.10 1.48 -1.99
N ALA A 44 13.40 2.32 -2.97
CA ALA A 44 12.41 2.89 -3.89
C ALA A 44 11.73 1.81 -4.73
N ILE A 45 12.50 0.86 -5.29
CA ILE A 45 11.96 -0.25 -6.08
C ILE A 45 11.06 -1.13 -5.21
N MET A 46 11.49 -1.48 -3.99
CA MET A 46 10.68 -2.26 -3.07
C MET A 46 9.37 -1.55 -2.69
N ALA A 47 9.45 -0.26 -2.33
CA ALA A 47 8.29 0.54 -1.97
C ALA A 47 7.30 0.72 -3.14
N LEU A 48 7.82 0.90 -4.35
CA LEU A 48 7.05 0.97 -5.59
C LEU A 48 6.36 -0.35 -5.91
N ALA A 49 7.11 -1.46 -5.95
CA ALA A 49 6.58 -2.79 -6.23
C ALA A 49 5.48 -3.16 -5.22
N GLN A 50 5.75 -2.96 -3.93
CA GLN A 50 4.74 -3.16 -2.88
C GLN A 50 3.53 -2.25 -3.08
N GLY A 51 3.73 -0.98 -3.44
CA GLY A 51 2.65 -0.02 -3.69
C GLY A 51 1.74 -0.44 -4.85
N ILE A 52 2.32 -0.92 -5.95
CA ILE A 52 1.59 -1.41 -7.12
C ILE A 52 0.79 -2.67 -6.76
N CYS A 53 1.44 -3.67 -6.16
CA CYS A 53 0.79 -4.93 -5.78
C CYS A 53 -0.36 -4.70 -4.78
N THR A 54 -0.12 -3.89 -3.74
CA THR A 54 -1.14 -3.54 -2.75
C THR A 54 -2.33 -2.86 -3.43
N ASN A 55 -2.09 -1.89 -4.31
CA ASN A 55 -3.19 -1.15 -4.93
C ASN A 55 -4.00 -2.02 -5.91
N LEU A 56 -3.32 -2.91 -6.66
CA LEU A 56 -3.98 -3.84 -7.57
C LEU A 56 -4.91 -4.81 -6.82
N MET A 57 -4.44 -5.32 -5.68
CA MET A 57 -5.24 -6.15 -4.80
C MET A 57 -6.41 -5.36 -4.17
N ASP A 58 -6.15 -4.16 -3.63
CA ASP A 58 -7.17 -3.26 -3.05
C ASP A 58 -8.33 -3.01 -4.01
N ILE A 59 -8.00 -2.68 -5.26
CA ILE A 59 -8.96 -2.38 -6.32
C ILE A 59 -9.77 -3.63 -6.67
N THR A 60 -9.10 -4.77 -6.84
CA THR A 60 -9.75 -6.03 -7.20
C THR A 60 -10.73 -6.44 -6.11
N TRP A 61 -10.32 -6.37 -4.85
CA TRP A 61 -11.18 -6.67 -3.71
C TRP A 61 -12.34 -5.69 -3.59
N LYS A 62 -12.12 -4.37 -3.73
CA LYS A 62 -13.20 -3.37 -3.69
C LYS A 62 -14.22 -3.56 -4.81
N THR A 63 -13.80 -4.03 -5.99
CA THR A 63 -14.71 -4.37 -7.08
C THR A 63 -15.66 -5.51 -6.67
N HIS A 64 -15.14 -6.56 -6.04
CA HIS A 64 -15.96 -7.66 -5.52
C HIS A 64 -16.83 -7.23 -4.33
N LEU A 65 -16.32 -6.38 -3.44
CA LEU A 65 -17.09 -5.82 -2.33
C LEU A 65 -18.27 -4.96 -2.83
N ARG A 66 -18.10 -4.18 -3.90
CA ARG A 66 -19.19 -3.41 -4.52
C ARG A 66 -20.25 -4.30 -5.18
N MET A 67 -19.86 -5.47 -5.70
CA MET A 67 -20.83 -6.45 -6.19
C MET A 67 -21.65 -7.06 -5.05
N LEU A 68 -21.04 -7.26 -3.87
CA LEU A 68 -21.73 -7.82 -2.70
C LEU A 68 -22.59 -6.79 -1.95
N CYS A 69 -22.12 -5.55 -1.84
CA CYS A 69 -22.80 -4.44 -1.16
C CYS A 69 -23.05 -3.28 -2.15
N PRO A 70 -24.16 -3.30 -2.91
CA PRO A 70 -24.52 -2.21 -3.83
C PRO A 70 -24.93 -0.93 -3.09
N SER A 71 -25.41 -1.07 -1.85
CA SER A 71 -25.82 0.06 -1.00
C SER A 71 -24.59 0.84 -0.49
N PRO A 72 -24.50 2.16 -0.71
CA PRO A 72 -23.41 2.98 -0.20
C PRO A 72 -23.26 2.92 1.33
N THR A 73 -24.37 2.77 2.05
CA THR A 73 -24.39 2.72 3.52
C THR A 73 -23.76 1.43 4.04
N GLU A 74 -24.11 0.29 3.46
CA GLU A 74 -23.55 -1.01 3.83
C GLU A 74 -22.07 -1.11 3.47
N TYR A 75 -21.70 -0.62 2.29
CA TYR A 75 -20.31 -0.52 1.87
C TYR A 75 -19.49 0.33 2.84
N ALA A 76 -20.02 1.50 3.24
CA ALA A 76 -19.34 2.38 4.19
C ALA A 76 -19.20 1.74 5.59
N ALA A 77 -20.25 1.08 6.07
CA ALA A 77 -20.22 0.36 7.35
C ALA A 77 -19.19 -0.78 7.35
N PHE A 78 -19.16 -1.57 6.27
CA PHE A 78 -18.19 -2.64 6.09
C PHE A 78 -16.76 -2.10 6.05
N MET A 79 -16.51 -1.05 5.26
CA MET A 79 -15.21 -0.39 5.20
C MET A 79 -14.80 0.21 6.56
N GLY A 80 -15.75 0.69 7.36
CA GLY A 80 -15.53 1.13 8.73
C GLY A 80 -15.02 0.01 9.63
N ASN A 81 -15.68 -1.16 9.60
CA ASN A 81 -15.25 -2.34 10.34
C ASN A 81 -13.86 -2.81 9.93
N ILE A 82 -13.55 -2.83 8.63
CA ILE A 82 -12.23 -3.17 8.11
C ILE A 82 -11.16 -2.18 8.59
N ALA A 83 -11.46 -0.88 8.59
CA ALA A 83 -10.53 0.13 9.10
C ALA A 83 -10.25 -0.07 10.60
N SER A 84 -11.27 -0.34 11.40
CA SER A 84 -11.13 -0.64 12.84
C SER A 84 -10.29 -1.91 13.07
N CYS A 85 -10.60 -3.01 12.37
CA CYS A 85 -9.83 -4.25 12.46
C CYS A 85 -8.38 -4.04 12.02
N THR A 86 -8.15 -3.26 10.96
CA THR A 86 -6.80 -2.88 10.53
C THR A 86 -6.05 -2.15 11.64
N GLY A 87 -6.70 -1.19 12.32
CA GLY A 87 -6.08 -0.47 13.44
C GLY A 87 -5.69 -1.40 14.58
N ILE A 88 -6.58 -2.32 14.97
CA ILE A 88 -6.33 -3.31 16.03
C ILE A 88 -5.17 -4.24 15.64
N VAL A 89 -5.23 -4.83 14.44
CA VAL A 89 -4.19 -5.75 13.95
C VAL A 89 -2.85 -5.05 13.81
N THR A 90 -2.83 -3.80 13.32
CA THR A 90 -1.62 -2.98 13.27
C THR A 90 -1.07 -2.75 14.67
N GLY A 91 -1.92 -2.37 15.64
CA GLY A 91 -1.50 -2.16 17.02
C GLY A 91 -0.87 -3.40 17.65
N VAL A 92 -1.49 -4.56 17.48
CA VAL A 92 -0.96 -5.85 17.96
C VAL A 92 0.37 -6.20 17.28
N LEU A 93 0.45 -6.04 15.95
CA LEU A 93 1.68 -6.30 15.20
C LEU A 93 2.81 -5.34 15.57
N MET A 94 2.51 -4.08 15.90
CA MET A 94 3.52 -3.13 16.38
C MET A 94 4.13 -3.59 17.71
N LEU A 95 3.31 -4.10 18.63
CA LEU A 95 3.80 -4.67 19.89
C LEU A 95 4.60 -5.98 19.66
N ALA A 96 4.19 -6.79 18.69
CA ALA A 96 4.90 -8.02 18.32
C ALA A 96 6.17 -7.78 17.48
N SER A 97 6.32 -6.58 16.89
CA SER A 97 7.40 -6.28 15.96
C SER A 97 8.81 -6.51 16.54
N PRO A 98 9.15 -6.14 17.79
CA PRO A 98 10.50 -6.36 18.31
C PRO A 98 10.86 -7.85 18.42
N VAL A 99 9.88 -8.69 18.75
CA VAL A 99 10.04 -10.15 18.77
C VAL A 99 10.25 -10.69 17.35
N LEU A 100 9.52 -10.16 16.36
CA LEU A 100 9.70 -10.54 14.97
C LEU A 100 11.08 -10.12 14.44
N PHE A 101 11.55 -8.91 14.77
CA PHE A 101 12.89 -8.42 14.40
C PHE A 101 14.01 -9.24 15.03
N SER A 102 13.86 -9.67 16.28
CA SER A 102 14.87 -10.51 16.96
C SER A 102 14.89 -11.96 16.45
N ARG A 103 13.74 -12.51 16.03
CA ARG A 103 13.63 -13.91 15.56
C ARG A 103 13.91 -14.08 14.07
N LEU A 104 13.34 -13.23 13.22
CA LEU A 104 13.43 -13.33 11.76
C LEU A 104 14.58 -12.50 11.18
N GLY A 105 15.15 -11.59 11.98
CA GLY A 105 16.16 -10.63 11.53
C GLY A 105 15.58 -9.55 10.61
N TRP A 106 16.41 -8.58 10.27
CA TRP A 106 15.99 -7.45 9.41
C TRP A 106 15.49 -7.91 8.03
N GLY A 107 16.25 -8.78 7.36
CA GLY A 107 15.91 -9.26 6.02
C GLY A 107 14.62 -10.09 6.00
N GLY A 108 14.40 -10.94 7.01
CA GLY A 108 13.18 -11.72 7.15
C GLY A 108 11.96 -10.82 7.35
N VAL A 109 12.04 -9.82 8.24
CA VAL A 109 10.95 -8.87 8.48
C VAL A 109 10.64 -8.00 7.27
N ALA A 110 11.67 -7.55 6.54
CA ALA A 110 11.49 -6.80 5.29
C ALA A 110 10.81 -7.66 4.21
N ALA A 111 11.15 -8.95 4.13
CA ALA A 111 10.56 -9.91 3.18
C ALA A 111 9.15 -10.39 3.58
N THR A 112 8.74 -10.27 4.85
CA THR A 112 7.41 -10.73 5.31
C THR A 112 6.27 -10.06 4.53
N THR A 113 6.35 -8.77 4.23
CA THR A 113 5.28 -8.04 3.54
C THR A 113 5.10 -8.48 2.08
N PRO A 114 6.15 -8.54 1.24
CA PRO A 114 6.02 -9.10 -0.11
C PRO A 114 5.65 -10.58 -0.10
N THR A 115 6.14 -11.36 0.88
CA THR A 115 5.77 -12.79 1.03
C THR A 115 4.28 -12.95 1.33
N LEU A 116 3.73 -12.18 2.27
CA LEU A 116 2.30 -12.21 2.59
C LEU A 116 1.44 -11.79 1.39
N LEU A 117 1.87 -10.76 0.66
CA LEU A 117 1.21 -10.35 -0.57
C LEU A 117 1.25 -11.46 -1.63
N LEU A 118 2.38 -12.11 -1.85
CA LEU A 118 2.50 -13.15 -2.87
C LEU A 118 1.70 -14.40 -2.50
N PHE A 119 1.93 -14.97 -1.31
CA PHE A 119 1.26 -16.19 -0.88
C PHE A 119 -0.23 -16.01 -0.56
N GLY A 120 -0.65 -14.82 -0.11
CA GLY A 120 -2.07 -14.53 0.08
C GLY A 120 -2.77 -14.07 -1.20
N GLY A 121 -2.09 -13.24 -1.99
CA GLY A 121 -2.63 -12.62 -3.18
C GLY A 121 -2.84 -13.60 -4.32
N VAL A 122 -1.93 -14.55 -4.54
CA VAL A 122 -2.07 -15.56 -5.60
C VAL A 122 -3.36 -16.39 -5.42
N PRO A 123 -3.62 -17.03 -4.26
CA PRO A 123 -4.89 -17.72 -4.02
C PRO A 123 -6.10 -16.81 -4.18
N PHE A 124 -6.02 -15.57 -3.71
CA PHE A 124 -7.10 -14.60 -3.86
C PHE A 124 -7.43 -14.32 -5.33
N PHE A 125 -6.42 -14.07 -6.17
CA PHE A 125 -6.61 -13.87 -7.61
C PHE A 125 -7.11 -15.15 -8.30
N CYS A 126 -6.60 -16.34 -7.93
CA CYS A 126 -7.08 -17.60 -8.48
C CYS A 126 -8.58 -17.82 -8.20
N VAL A 127 -9.02 -17.60 -6.95
CA VAL A 127 -10.44 -17.76 -6.57
C VAL A 127 -11.30 -16.69 -7.25
N ALA A 128 -10.81 -15.46 -7.35
CA ALA A 128 -11.51 -14.37 -8.04
C ALA A 128 -11.69 -14.65 -9.55
N VAL A 129 -10.67 -15.18 -10.21
CA VAL A 129 -10.74 -15.61 -11.63
C VAL A 129 -11.72 -16.76 -11.78
N PHE A 130 -11.64 -17.78 -10.92
CA PHE A 130 -12.57 -18.91 -10.97
C PHE A 130 -14.03 -18.47 -10.80
N TYR A 131 -14.30 -17.58 -9.84
CA TYR A 131 -15.64 -17.03 -9.65
C TYR A 131 -16.15 -16.30 -10.89
N ASN A 132 -15.33 -15.46 -11.52
CA ASN A 132 -15.72 -14.67 -12.69
C ASN A 132 -15.97 -15.53 -13.94
N ILE A 133 -15.28 -16.66 -14.08
CA ILE A 133 -15.44 -17.54 -15.25
C ILE A 133 -16.60 -18.52 -15.05
N PHE A 134 -16.71 -19.14 -13.87
CA PHE A 134 -17.60 -20.30 -13.67
C PHE A 134 -18.84 -20.01 -12.83
N SER A 135 -18.78 -19.03 -11.93
CA SER A 135 -19.79 -18.89 -10.87
C SER A 135 -20.69 -17.67 -11.02
N VAL A 136 -20.37 -16.73 -11.92
CA VAL A 136 -21.22 -15.56 -12.19
C VAL A 136 -22.56 -16.02 -12.78
N GLY A 137 -23.67 -15.67 -12.12
CA GLY A 137 -25.02 -16.02 -12.55
C GLY A 137 -25.52 -17.41 -12.12
N THR A 138 -24.71 -18.18 -11.38
CA THR A 138 -25.12 -19.47 -10.81
C THR A 138 -25.74 -19.29 -9.42
N THR A 139 -26.53 -20.27 -8.96
CA THR A 139 -27.12 -20.29 -7.60
C THR A 139 -26.06 -20.29 -6.49
N THR A 140 -24.85 -20.78 -6.77
CA THR A 140 -23.69 -20.76 -5.86
C THR A 140 -22.92 -19.43 -5.88
N GLY A 141 -23.20 -18.54 -6.84
CA GLY A 141 -22.52 -17.25 -7.02
C GLY A 141 -22.49 -16.37 -5.77
N PRO A 142 -23.64 -16.10 -5.11
CA PRO A 142 -23.67 -15.21 -3.95
C PRO A 142 -22.81 -15.70 -2.77
N ALA A 143 -22.81 -17.01 -2.49
CA ALA A 143 -22.02 -17.60 -1.42
C ALA A 143 -20.51 -17.51 -1.72
N MET A 144 -20.12 -17.78 -2.97
CA MET A 144 -18.72 -17.67 -3.40
C MET A 144 -18.23 -16.22 -3.39
N LEU A 145 -19.07 -15.26 -3.75
CA LEU A 145 -18.75 -13.83 -3.68
C LEU A 145 -18.49 -13.39 -2.24
N GLN A 146 -19.31 -13.85 -1.28
CA GLN A 146 -19.08 -13.58 0.15
C GLN A 146 -17.73 -14.15 0.63
N ALA A 147 -17.39 -15.38 0.24
CA ALA A 147 -16.12 -15.99 0.59
C ALA A 147 -14.92 -15.18 0.06
N ILE A 148 -14.98 -14.72 -1.20
CA ILE A 148 -13.94 -13.88 -1.81
C ILE A 148 -13.78 -12.56 -1.04
N VAL A 149 -14.88 -11.93 -0.67
CA VAL A 149 -14.86 -10.66 0.07
C VAL A 149 -14.26 -10.84 1.46
N ILE A 150 -14.59 -11.92 2.18
CA ILE A 150 -14.05 -12.21 3.52
C ILE A 150 -12.57 -12.57 3.45
N ILE A 151 -12.17 -13.45 2.54
CA ILE A 151 -10.75 -13.83 2.36
C ILE A 151 -9.94 -12.60 1.97
N GLY A 152 -10.43 -11.81 1.02
CA GLY A 152 -9.79 -10.57 0.61
C GLY A 152 -9.74 -9.53 1.73
N ALA A 153 -10.76 -9.46 2.60
CA ALA A 153 -10.80 -8.58 3.76
C ALA A 153 -9.74 -8.95 4.80
N VAL A 154 -9.61 -10.24 5.13
CA VAL A 154 -8.58 -10.73 6.06
C VAL A 154 -7.20 -10.43 5.50
N LEU A 155 -6.96 -10.74 4.23
CA LEU A 155 -5.67 -10.48 3.60
C LEU A 155 -5.35 -8.98 3.52
N TYR A 156 -6.36 -8.14 3.23
CA TYR A 156 -6.23 -6.68 3.27
C TYR A 156 -5.77 -6.18 4.64
N VAL A 157 -6.44 -6.62 5.70
CA VAL A 157 -6.14 -6.22 7.09
C VAL A 157 -4.73 -6.66 7.47
N VAL A 158 -4.37 -7.91 7.19
CA VAL A 158 -3.06 -8.48 7.54
C VAL A 158 -1.93 -7.82 6.76
N CYS A 159 -2.06 -7.68 5.43
CA CYS A 159 -1.04 -7.03 4.60
C CYS A 159 -0.81 -5.57 5.01
N ARG A 160 -1.90 -4.86 5.34
CA ARG A 160 -1.82 -3.46 5.76
C ARG A 160 -1.19 -3.33 7.15
N GLY A 161 -1.56 -4.21 8.07
CA GLY A 161 -0.92 -4.31 9.39
C GLY A 161 0.58 -4.62 9.29
N ALA A 162 0.96 -5.60 8.48
CA ALA A 162 2.36 -5.97 8.25
C ALA A 162 3.16 -4.82 7.61
N LYS A 163 2.60 -4.13 6.61
CA LYS A 163 3.24 -2.96 5.99
C LYS A 163 3.58 -1.87 7.00
N PHE A 164 2.63 -1.51 7.87
CA PHE A 164 2.84 -0.42 8.83
C PHE A 164 3.68 -0.84 10.04
N SER A 165 3.63 -2.11 10.44
CA SER A 165 4.27 -2.59 11.68
C SER A 165 5.63 -3.25 11.45
N LEU A 166 5.92 -3.73 10.24
CA LEU A 166 7.12 -4.51 9.90
C LEU A 166 7.93 -3.82 8.81
N PHE A 167 7.32 -3.57 7.64
CA PHE A 167 8.04 -2.99 6.50
C PHE A 167 8.51 -1.57 6.80
N LYS A 168 7.66 -0.69 7.33
CA LYS A 168 8.04 0.69 7.67
C LYS A 168 9.20 0.77 8.68
N PRO A 169 9.15 0.05 9.83
CA PRO A 169 10.31 0.01 10.72
C PRO A 169 11.57 -0.57 10.05
N ALA A 170 11.45 -1.61 9.22
CA ALA A 170 12.58 -2.17 8.49
C ALA A 170 13.18 -1.17 7.50
N GLU A 171 12.36 -0.37 6.82
CA GLU A 171 12.77 0.70 5.93
C GLU A 171 13.51 1.82 6.70
N GLU A 172 13.00 2.23 7.86
CA GLU A 172 13.65 3.22 8.73
C GLU A 172 15.04 2.77 9.20
N MET A 173 15.25 1.47 9.43
CA MET A 173 16.57 0.93 9.79
C MET A 173 17.61 1.13 8.68
N VAL A 174 17.20 1.04 7.41
CA VAL A 174 18.10 1.33 6.27
C VAL A 174 18.40 2.82 6.19
N TYR A 175 17.40 3.67 6.46
CA TYR A 175 17.58 5.12 6.49
C TYR A 175 18.56 5.60 7.57
N ILE A 176 18.69 4.88 8.68
CA ILE A 176 19.67 5.21 9.73
C ILE A 176 21.12 5.01 9.23
N GLY A 177 21.35 4.05 8.33
CA GLY A 177 22.67 3.80 7.74
C GLY A 177 23.06 4.73 6.59
N LEU A 178 22.18 5.67 6.21
CA LEU A 178 22.40 6.62 5.12
C LEU A 178 22.89 7.97 5.65
N ASP A 179 23.58 8.73 4.78
CA ASP A 179 23.94 10.12 5.08
C ASP A 179 22.69 10.99 5.33
N GLU A 180 22.80 12.05 6.14
CA GLU A 180 21.66 12.88 6.55
C GLU A 180 20.87 13.45 5.36
N GLU A 181 21.57 13.77 4.26
CA GLU A 181 20.96 14.28 3.04
C GLU A 181 20.12 13.19 2.35
N SER A 182 20.70 12.01 2.14
CA SER A 182 20.04 10.81 1.59
C SER A 182 18.87 10.33 2.44
N ARG A 183 18.99 10.34 3.76
CA ARG A 183 17.91 9.97 4.69
C ARG A 183 16.70 10.89 4.51
N THR A 184 16.91 12.19 4.57
CA THR A 184 15.81 13.17 4.59
C THR A 184 15.17 13.32 3.21
N LYS A 185 15.98 13.46 2.16
CA LYS A 185 15.49 13.62 0.78
C LYS A 185 14.99 12.29 0.20
N GLY A 186 15.64 11.17 0.54
CA GLY A 186 15.27 9.84 0.08
C GLY A 186 13.92 9.41 0.63
N LYS A 187 13.66 9.64 1.92
CA LYS A 187 12.35 9.40 2.53
C LYS A 187 11.25 10.21 1.86
N ALA A 188 11.45 11.52 1.70
CA ALA A 188 10.49 12.38 1.02
C ALA A 188 10.26 11.96 -0.45
N ALA A 189 11.33 11.56 -1.16
CA ALA A 189 11.23 11.12 -2.54
C ALA A 189 10.49 9.77 -2.67
N ILE A 190 10.75 8.81 -1.78
CA ILE A 190 10.07 7.51 -1.75
C ILE A 190 8.60 7.69 -1.37
N ASP A 191 8.28 8.56 -0.41
CA ASP A 191 6.88 8.83 -0.04
C ASP A 191 6.09 9.43 -1.22
N VAL A 192 6.66 10.40 -1.92
CA VAL A 192 6.01 11.06 -3.06
C VAL A 192 5.86 10.08 -4.24
N VAL A 193 6.94 9.39 -4.61
CA VAL A 193 6.94 8.46 -5.74
C VAL A 193 6.11 7.21 -5.44
N GLY A 194 6.27 6.61 -4.25
CA GLY A 194 5.50 5.45 -3.81
C GLY A 194 4.00 5.71 -3.73
N ALA A 195 3.58 6.83 -3.12
CA ALA A 195 2.16 7.15 -2.97
C ALA A 195 1.49 7.53 -4.30
N GLN A 196 2.21 8.23 -5.18
CA GLN A 196 1.64 8.77 -6.42
C GLN A 196 1.80 7.80 -7.59
N THR A 197 3.00 7.28 -7.83
CA THR A 197 3.27 6.36 -8.94
C THR A 197 2.60 5.00 -8.73
N GLY A 198 2.60 4.45 -7.51
CA GLY A 198 1.96 3.16 -7.24
C GLY A 198 0.46 3.17 -7.55
N LYS A 199 -0.26 4.23 -7.14
CA LYS A 199 -1.69 4.39 -7.41
C LYS A 199 -1.99 4.71 -8.86
N SER A 200 -1.24 5.63 -9.47
CA SER A 200 -1.47 6.02 -10.87
C SER A 200 -1.13 4.89 -11.85
N LEU A 201 -0.06 4.13 -11.60
CA LEU A 201 0.37 3.06 -12.51
C LEU A 201 -0.60 1.88 -12.48
N SER A 202 -1.06 1.47 -11.30
CA SER A 202 -2.06 0.40 -11.17
C SER A 202 -3.44 0.81 -11.66
N SER A 203 -3.88 2.05 -11.39
CA SER A 203 -5.14 2.57 -11.95
C SER A 203 -5.06 2.73 -13.47
N GLY A 204 -3.93 3.19 -13.99
CA GLY A 204 -3.69 3.31 -15.43
C GLY A 204 -3.69 1.95 -16.11
N LEU A 205 -3.02 0.95 -15.51
CA LEU A 205 -3.04 -0.43 -15.98
C LEU A 205 -4.46 -0.98 -16.00
N GLN A 206 -5.23 -0.79 -14.92
CA GLN A 206 -6.61 -1.23 -14.87
C GLN A 206 -7.47 -0.57 -15.94
N GLN A 207 -7.33 0.74 -16.13
CA GLN A 207 -8.12 1.48 -17.12
C GLN A 207 -7.75 1.09 -18.55
N PHE A 208 -6.46 0.84 -18.81
CA PHE A 208 -5.99 0.27 -20.07
C PHE A 208 -6.59 -1.12 -20.31
N LEU A 209 -6.55 -2.01 -19.31
CA LEU A 209 -7.11 -3.35 -19.41
C LEU A 209 -8.64 -3.32 -19.59
N MET A 210 -9.36 -2.39 -18.96
CA MET A 210 -10.79 -2.21 -19.19
C MET A 210 -11.08 -1.80 -20.64
N LEU A 211 -10.27 -0.91 -21.20
CA LEU A 211 -10.42 -0.43 -22.58
C LEU A 211 -10.16 -1.56 -23.59
N VAL A 212 -9.11 -2.36 -23.38
CA VAL A 212 -8.75 -3.48 -24.26
C VAL A 212 -9.69 -4.67 -24.08
N GLY A 213 -10.13 -4.96 -22.85
CA GLY A 213 -11.00 -6.09 -22.51
C GLY A 213 -12.51 -5.83 -22.65
N GLY A 214 -12.91 -4.73 -23.29
CA GLY A 214 -14.32 -4.41 -23.52
C GLY A 214 -15.17 -4.26 -22.24
N GLY A 215 -14.54 -3.88 -21.12
CA GLY A 215 -15.21 -3.73 -19.82
C GLY A 215 -15.54 -5.03 -19.07
N GLN A 216 -15.15 -6.19 -19.58
CA GLN A 216 -15.43 -7.47 -18.92
C GLN A 216 -14.45 -7.75 -17.77
N LEU A 217 -14.98 -7.83 -16.54
CA LEU A 217 -14.20 -8.12 -15.32
C LEU A 217 -13.46 -9.47 -15.43
N GLY A 218 -14.07 -10.48 -16.08
CA GLY A 218 -13.48 -11.82 -16.23
C GLY A 218 -12.22 -11.87 -17.09
N VAL A 219 -12.08 -10.98 -18.09
CA VAL A 219 -10.88 -10.90 -18.95
C VAL A 219 -9.77 -10.10 -18.26
N MET A 220 -10.16 -9.12 -17.44
CA MET A 220 -9.24 -8.21 -16.77
C MET A 220 -8.52 -8.86 -15.57
N LEU A 221 -9.22 -9.68 -14.79
CA LEU A 221 -8.71 -10.33 -13.57
C LEU A 221 -7.51 -11.26 -13.78
N PRO A 222 -7.46 -12.16 -14.78
CA PRO A 222 -6.31 -13.02 -14.99
C PRO A 222 -5.07 -12.23 -15.40
N VAL A 223 -5.22 -11.14 -16.18
CA VAL A 223 -4.11 -10.26 -16.55
C VAL A 223 -3.60 -9.47 -15.34
N MET A 224 -4.49 -9.02 -14.45
CA MET A 224 -4.07 -8.41 -13.20
C MET A 224 -3.34 -9.39 -12.29
N GLY A 225 -3.83 -10.63 -12.17
CA GLY A 225 -3.14 -11.68 -11.41
C GLY A 225 -1.76 -12.00 -11.98
N ALA A 226 -1.61 -12.00 -13.31
CA ALA A 226 -0.31 -12.20 -13.96
C ALA A 226 0.67 -11.04 -13.73
N VAL A 227 0.19 -9.80 -13.67
CA VAL A 227 1.04 -8.63 -13.35
C VAL A 227 1.35 -8.53 -11.84
N PHE A 228 0.53 -9.15 -11.01
CA PHE A 228 0.73 -9.19 -9.55
C PHE A 228 1.88 -10.13 -9.13
N ILE A 229 2.08 -11.22 -9.87
CA ILE A 229 3.14 -12.23 -9.64
C ILE A 229 4.48 -11.71 -10.16
#